data_AF-A0A6N7P2X8-F1
#
_entry.id   AF-A0A6N7P2X8-F1
#
_cell.length_a   1.000
_cell.length_b   1.000
_cell.length_c   1.000
_cell.angle_alpha   90.00
_cell.angle_beta   90.00
_cell.angle_gamma   90.00
#
_symmetry.space_group_name_H-M   'P 1'
#
loop_
_entity.id
_entity.type
_entity.pdbx_description
1 polymer ?
#
loop_
_entity_poly.entity_id
_entity_poly.type
_entity_poly.pdbx_seq_one_letter_code
_entity_poly.pdbx_strand_id
1 'polypeptide(L)'
;MSFTGMFQIPNELLIKKRIEDDIAKRYIASYTQVIAIANTIHDKFKVKNKRFFSLKASEGKSIIRKALIQCLAMVARDDMKRLGTIGNTLFYIGYWKLIGFKLRGLKYNAIDIIAQSDLSPQIKEEITYCLENYKRQFQYQYSTARIIVDDRSFQAIKDSYLLTLFKYESELRKYKVISYVDFFLYREKETIPLNGASSGELTLISTLLFITSIISYDSVILIDEPENSLHPKWQMEYVKHMNELFYLYQPKIIIATHSPLIINGADLLSKTIQIYKGVKGEFKLQVNETNNVEEIYQDYFDVTTPENRYLSELVVQKMNELADGGITLIEFEKTINELNSNSYDDKQKEVLDGIIEMGRKIKNV
;
A
#
# COMPACT_ATOMS: atom_id res chain seq x y z
N MET A 1 16.68 1.61 -10.81
CA MET A 1 16.04 2.76 -11.47
C MET A 1 15.06 2.23 -12.50
N SER A 2 13.75 2.45 -12.32
CA SER A 2 12.76 2.31 -13.40
C SER A 2 11.41 2.96 -13.03
N PHE A 3 11.40 4.20 -12.53
CA PHE A 3 10.18 5.01 -12.52
C PHE A 3 10.12 5.75 -13.88
N THR A 4 9.05 5.60 -14.65
CA THR A 4 8.97 6.17 -16.01
C THR A 4 7.80 7.13 -16.24
N GLY A 5 7.15 7.58 -15.16
CA GLY A 5 6.43 8.85 -15.17
C GLY A 5 5.08 8.85 -14.46
N MET A 6 4.68 10.05 -14.05
CA MET A 6 3.41 10.42 -13.44
C MET A 6 2.69 11.39 -14.35
N PHE A 7 1.38 11.21 -14.50
CA PHE A 7 0.54 12.10 -15.31
C PHE A 7 -0.42 12.84 -14.39
N GLN A 8 -0.32 14.15 -14.38
CA GLN A 8 -1.40 15.04 -13.97
C GLN A 8 -2.29 15.27 -15.19
N ILE A 9 -3.55 14.88 -15.10
CA ILE A 9 -4.44 14.75 -16.27
C ILE A 9 -5.45 15.91 -16.29
N PRO A 10 -5.81 16.50 -17.45
CA PRO A 10 -6.76 17.61 -17.50
C PRO A 10 -8.16 17.16 -17.05
N ASN A 11 -9.02 18.09 -16.64
CA ASN A 11 -10.39 17.88 -16.14
C ASN A 11 -11.36 17.12 -17.08
N GLU A 12 -10.92 16.66 -18.26
CA GLU A 12 -11.74 15.98 -19.25
C GLU A 12 -11.66 14.44 -19.10
N LEU A 13 -12.60 13.88 -18.34
CA LEU A 13 -12.71 12.47 -17.96
C LEU A 13 -12.58 11.46 -19.13
N LEU A 14 -12.97 11.87 -20.35
CA LEU A 14 -12.96 11.03 -21.57
C LEU A 14 -11.56 10.85 -22.17
N ILE A 15 -10.70 11.87 -22.11
CA ILE A 15 -9.33 11.79 -22.63
C ILE A 15 -8.48 10.88 -21.74
N LYS A 16 -8.63 11.04 -20.42
CA LYS A 16 -8.00 10.21 -19.40
C LYS A 16 -8.23 8.71 -19.63
N LYS A 17 -9.51 8.33 -19.77
CA LYS A 17 -9.93 6.94 -19.95
C LYS A 17 -9.33 6.30 -21.21
N ARG A 18 -9.19 7.07 -22.30
CA ARG A 18 -8.65 6.57 -23.57
C ARG A 18 -7.15 6.28 -23.46
N ILE A 19 -6.40 7.11 -22.74
CA ILE A 19 -4.94 7.01 -22.68
C ILE A 19 -4.49 5.82 -21.83
N GLU A 20 -5.07 5.62 -20.64
CA GLU A 20 -4.71 4.46 -19.80
C GLU A 20 -5.03 3.14 -20.51
N ASP A 21 -6.16 3.06 -21.22
CA ASP A 21 -6.54 1.90 -22.04
C ASP A 21 -5.56 1.69 -23.21
N ASP A 22 -5.14 2.75 -23.89
CA ASP A 22 -4.21 2.66 -25.02
C ASP A 22 -2.79 2.29 -24.56
N ILE A 23 -2.35 2.81 -23.42
CA ILE A 23 -1.10 2.40 -22.75
C ILE A 23 -1.17 0.90 -22.42
N ALA A 24 -2.25 0.45 -21.78
CA ALA A 24 -2.43 -0.96 -21.43
C ALA A 24 -2.35 -1.85 -22.68
N LYS A 25 -3.11 -1.51 -23.74
CA LYS A 25 -3.09 -2.27 -25.01
C LYS A 25 -1.70 -2.33 -25.63
N ARG A 26 -0.95 -1.21 -25.62
CA ARG A 26 0.39 -1.15 -26.19
C ARG A 26 1.36 -2.10 -25.47
N TYR A 27 1.36 -2.10 -24.14
CA TYR A 27 2.23 -3.01 -23.37
C TYR A 27 1.81 -4.48 -23.47
N ILE A 28 0.51 -4.75 -23.54
CA ILE A 28 0.02 -6.10 -23.78
C ILE A 28 0.47 -6.60 -25.17
N ALA A 29 0.46 -5.74 -26.18
CA ALA A 29 0.95 -6.06 -27.52
C ALA A 29 2.46 -6.32 -27.55
N SER A 30 3.23 -5.70 -26.64
CA SER A 30 4.65 -6.01 -26.42
C SER A 30 4.90 -7.19 -25.47
N TYR A 31 3.89 -8.03 -25.23
CA TYR A 31 3.97 -9.22 -24.36
C TYR A 31 4.26 -8.93 -22.88
N THR A 32 4.08 -7.68 -22.44
CA THR A 32 4.30 -7.25 -21.06
C THR A 32 3.05 -7.47 -20.21
N GLN A 33 3.23 -7.90 -18.95
CA GLN A 33 2.13 -7.99 -17.99
C GLN A 33 1.68 -6.58 -17.57
N VAL A 34 0.38 -6.34 -17.53
CA VAL A 34 -0.21 -5.07 -17.10
C VAL A 34 -1.13 -5.30 -15.90
N ILE A 35 -0.88 -4.56 -14.83
CA ILE A 35 -1.66 -4.54 -13.59
C ILE A 35 -2.29 -3.16 -13.48
N ALA A 36 -3.62 -3.09 -13.51
CA ALA A 36 -4.35 -1.83 -13.46
C ALA A 36 -5.16 -1.72 -12.15
N ILE A 37 -5.04 -0.59 -11.47
CA ILE A 37 -5.77 -0.28 -10.24
C ILE A 37 -6.71 0.88 -10.54
N ALA A 38 -8.02 0.62 -10.45
CA ALA A 38 -9.05 1.63 -10.62
C ALA A 38 -9.88 1.75 -9.33
N ASN A 39 -9.63 2.82 -8.58
CA ASN A 39 -10.32 3.10 -7.32
C ASN A 39 -11.69 3.77 -7.52
N THR A 40 -12.14 3.98 -8.76
CA THR A 40 -13.44 4.58 -9.08
C THR A 40 -14.47 3.55 -9.54
N ILE A 41 -15.75 3.83 -9.27
CA ILE A 41 -16.89 2.94 -9.58
C ILE A 41 -17.11 2.81 -11.10
N HIS A 42 -16.65 3.80 -11.87
CA HIS A 42 -16.75 3.79 -13.31
C HIS A 42 -15.66 2.91 -13.90
N ASP A 43 -16.04 1.70 -14.29
CA ASP A 43 -15.14 0.72 -14.89
C ASP A 43 -14.42 1.30 -16.13
N LYS A 44 -13.14 1.65 -15.96
CA LYS A 44 -12.33 2.31 -17.01
C LYS A 44 -11.71 1.29 -17.95
N PHE A 45 -11.21 0.18 -17.42
CA PHE A 45 -10.49 -0.82 -18.20
C PHE A 45 -11.41 -1.93 -18.72
N LYS A 46 -11.62 -1.98 -20.04
CA LYS A 46 -12.40 -3.04 -20.72
C LYS A 46 -11.53 -4.11 -21.40
N VAL A 47 -10.29 -4.27 -20.96
CA VAL A 47 -9.32 -5.15 -21.61
C VAL A 47 -9.54 -6.60 -21.15
N LYS A 48 -9.86 -7.49 -22.09
CA LYS A 48 -9.93 -8.94 -21.86
C LYS A 48 -8.66 -9.60 -22.39
N ASN A 49 -7.63 -9.70 -21.56
CA ASN A 49 -6.37 -10.37 -21.92
C ASN A 49 -5.80 -11.13 -20.71
N LYS A 50 -5.19 -12.30 -20.95
CA LYS A 50 -4.56 -13.11 -19.89
C LYS A 50 -3.39 -12.41 -19.18
N ARG A 51 -2.79 -11.40 -19.81
CA ARG A 51 -1.72 -10.56 -19.24
C ARG A 51 -2.22 -9.28 -18.59
N PHE A 52 -3.54 -9.04 -18.60
CA PHE A 52 -4.16 -7.88 -18.00
C PHE A 52 -4.90 -8.27 -16.73
N PHE A 53 -4.55 -7.61 -15.63
CA PHE A 53 -5.16 -7.82 -14.34
C PHE A 53 -5.67 -6.49 -13.82
N SER A 54 -6.91 -6.44 -13.36
CA SER A 54 -7.50 -5.20 -12.83
C SER A 54 -8.06 -5.41 -11.42
N LEU A 55 -7.76 -4.48 -10.51
CA LEU A 55 -8.48 -4.35 -9.24
C LEU A 55 -9.54 -3.26 -9.39
N LYS A 56 -10.80 -3.62 -9.13
CA LYS A 56 -11.92 -2.67 -9.19
C LYS A 56 -12.49 -2.41 -7.80
N ALA A 57 -12.89 -1.16 -7.55
CA ALA A 57 -13.59 -0.79 -6.31
C ALA A 57 -14.82 -1.67 -6.00
N SER A 58 -15.51 -2.18 -7.04
CA SER A 58 -16.68 -3.04 -6.91
C SER A 58 -16.38 -4.49 -6.50
N GLU A 59 -15.13 -4.95 -6.57
CA GLU A 59 -14.77 -6.36 -6.30
C GLU A 59 -14.72 -6.68 -4.79
N GLY A 60 -14.82 -5.65 -3.95
CA GLY A 60 -15.19 -5.72 -2.54
C GLY A 60 -14.25 -6.54 -1.66
N LYS A 61 -14.70 -6.88 -0.45
CA LYS A 61 -13.88 -7.52 0.59
C LYS A 61 -13.36 -8.93 0.23
N SER A 62 -13.91 -9.57 -0.80
CA SER A 62 -13.48 -10.93 -1.20
C SER A 62 -12.13 -10.93 -1.91
N ILE A 63 -11.78 -9.84 -2.60
CA ILE A 63 -10.55 -9.78 -3.40
C ILE A 63 -9.31 -9.73 -2.51
N ILE A 64 -9.38 -9.05 -1.37
CA ILE A 64 -8.28 -8.96 -0.40
C ILE A 64 -7.95 -10.32 0.17
N ARG A 65 -8.99 -11.08 0.58
CA ARG A 65 -8.83 -12.44 1.09
C ARG A 65 -8.20 -13.34 0.03
N LYS A 66 -8.68 -13.25 -1.22
CA LYS A 66 -8.11 -14.03 -2.33
C LYS A 66 -6.66 -13.64 -2.61
N ALA A 67 -6.33 -12.34 -2.63
CA ALA A 67 -4.98 -11.85 -2.84
C ALA A 67 -4.03 -12.34 -1.72
N LEU A 68 -4.45 -12.30 -0.46
CA LEU A 68 -3.69 -12.87 0.66
C LEU A 68 -3.47 -14.37 0.52
N ILE A 69 -4.52 -15.14 0.24
CA ILE A 69 -4.41 -16.60 0.03
C ILE A 69 -3.44 -16.88 -1.12
N GLN A 70 -3.56 -16.16 -2.24
CA GLN A 70 -2.69 -16.32 -3.40
C GLN A 70 -1.24 -15.97 -3.06
N CYS A 71 -0.99 -14.84 -2.39
CA CYS A 71 0.35 -14.45 -1.95
C CYS A 71 0.97 -15.52 -1.04
N LEU A 72 0.27 -15.97 0.01
CA LEU A 72 0.77 -16.97 0.95
C LEU A 72 0.98 -18.34 0.27
N ALA A 73 0.10 -18.71 -0.67
CA ALA A 73 0.26 -19.92 -1.48
C ALA A 73 1.47 -19.84 -2.43
N MET A 74 1.81 -18.66 -2.95
CA MET A 74 3.00 -18.45 -3.80
C MET A 74 4.29 -18.46 -2.98
N VAL A 75 4.27 -17.93 -1.76
CA VAL A 75 5.40 -18.05 -0.83
C VAL A 75 5.68 -19.52 -0.50
N ALA A 76 4.63 -20.34 -0.35
CA ALA A 76 4.76 -21.79 -0.19
C ALA A 76 5.41 -22.51 -1.41
N ARG A 77 5.55 -21.81 -2.55
CA ARG A 77 6.19 -22.29 -3.79
C ARG A 77 7.52 -21.59 -4.07
N ASP A 78 8.21 -21.15 -3.02
CA ASP A 78 9.52 -20.48 -3.06
C ASP A 78 9.55 -19.05 -3.65
N ASP A 79 8.41 -18.36 -3.81
CA ASP A 79 8.41 -16.94 -4.18
C ASP A 79 8.54 -16.02 -2.96
N MET A 80 9.76 -15.96 -2.45
CA MET A 80 10.07 -15.35 -1.16
C MET A 80 10.06 -13.83 -1.17
N LYS A 81 10.19 -13.20 -2.35
CA LYS A 81 10.10 -11.74 -2.49
C LYS A 81 8.74 -11.22 -2.05
N ARG A 82 7.67 -11.99 -2.34
CA ARG A 82 6.30 -11.62 -1.97
C ARG A 82 6.08 -11.60 -0.45
N LEU A 83 6.76 -12.46 0.31
CA LEU A 83 6.60 -12.52 1.76
C LEU A 83 7.05 -11.20 2.42
N GLY A 84 8.23 -10.71 2.04
CA GLY A 84 8.73 -9.41 2.46
C GLY A 84 7.83 -8.26 2.06
N THR A 85 7.34 -8.27 0.81
CA THR A 85 6.40 -7.26 0.32
C THR A 85 5.10 -7.22 1.14
N ILE A 86 4.55 -8.38 1.53
CA ILE A 86 3.37 -8.44 2.42
C ILE A 86 3.69 -7.81 3.77
N GLY A 87 4.81 -8.18 4.40
CA GLY A 87 5.21 -7.63 5.68
C GLY A 87 5.42 -6.12 5.65
N ASN A 88 6.15 -5.64 4.65
CA ASN A 88 6.42 -4.21 4.48
C ASN A 88 5.13 -3.43 4.16
N THR A 89 4.20 -4.02 3.41
CA THR A 89 2.85 -3.45 3.21
C THR A 89 2.11 -3.28 4.53
N LEU A 90 2.08 -4.31 5.38
CA LEU A 90 1.42 -4.22 6.70
C LEU A 90 2.09 -3.18 7.59
N PHE A 91 3.43 -3.16 7.62
CA PHE A 91 4.21 -2.23 8.40
C PHE A 91 3.98 -0.77 7.99
N TYR A 92 3.95 -0.49 6.70
CA TYR A 92 3.64 0.85 6.16
C TYR A 92 2.30 1.39 6.66
N ILE A 93 1.29 0.51 6.75
CA ILE A 93 -0.07 0.88 7.15
C ILE A 93 -0.21 0.98 8.68
N GLY A 94 0.82 0.57 9.43
CA GLY A 94 0.87 0.63 10.89
C GLY A 94 0.56 -0.69 11.60
N TYR A 95 0.49 -1.80 10.86
CA TYR A 95 0.34 -3.14 11.42
C TYR A 95 1.69 -3.81 11.62
N TRP A 96 1.76 -4.79 12.53
CA TRP A 96 2.93 -5.66 12.65
C TRP A 96 3.08 -6.54 11.41
N LYS A 97 4.31 -6.97 11.13
CA LYS A 97 4.63 -7.97 10.09
C LYS A 97 4.19 -9.38 10.50
N LEU A 98 2.91 -9.51 10.84
CA LEU A 98 2.30 -10.70 11.41
C LEU A 98 0.87 -10.83 10.87
N ILE A 99 0.57 -11.99 10.29
CA ILE A 99 -0.77 -12.32 9.82
C ILE A 99 -1.33 -13.45 10.68
N GLY A 100 -2.50 -13.20 11.25
CA GLY A 100 -3.29 -14.22 11.92
C GLY A 100 -4.29 -14.83 10.95
N PHE A 101 -4.58 -16.12 11.08
CA PHE A 101 -5.68 -16.73 10.34
C PHE A 101 -6.42 -17.82 11.13
N LYS A 102 -7.67 -18.08 10.70
CA LYS A 102 -8.49 -19.19 11.18
C LYS A 102 -9.21 -19.89 10.03
N LEU A 103 -9.15 -21.21 10.00
CA LEU A 103 -9.97 -22.05 9.12
C LEU A 103 -11.41 -22.09 9.65
N ARG A 104 -12.36 -21.46 8.96
CA ARG A 104 -13.78 -21.44 9.36
C ARG A 104 -14.53 -22.61 8.77
N GLY A 105 -15.46 -23.18 9.55
CA GLY A 105 -16.25 -24.34 9.12
C GLY A 105 -15.45 -25.63 9.03
N LEU A 106 -14.27 -25.70 9.68
CA LEU A 106 -13.42 -26.88 9.68
C LEU A 106 -14.18 -28.10 10.23
N LYS A 107 -14.36 -29.12 9.39
CA LYS A 107 -15.09 -30.33 9.76
C LYS A 107 -14.30 -31.23 10.72
N TYR A 108 -14.99 -31.86 11.66
CA TYR A 108 -14.38 -32.82 12.58
C TYR A 108 -13.77 -34.01 11.81
N ASN A 109 -14.49 -34.56 10.84
CA ASN A 109 -14.07 -35.63 9.94
C ASN A 109 -13.30 -35.14 8.69
N ALA A 110 -12.62 -33.99 8.77
CA ALA A 110 -11.87 -33.42 7.65
C ALA A 110 -10.86 -34.40 7.00
N ILE A 111 -10.20 -35.23 7.81
CA ILE A 111 -9.19 -36.19 7.34
C ILE A 111 -9.86 -37.27 6.49
N ASP A 112 -11.00 -37.81 6.95
CA ASP A 112 -11.77 -38.82 6.21
C ASP A 112 -12.28 -38.28 4.87
N ILE A 113 -12.75 -37.03 4.86
CA ILE A 113 -13.20 -36.35 3.63
C ILE A 113 -12.06 -36.27 2.61
N ILE A 114 -10.84 -35.91 3.05
CA ILE A 114 -9.67 -35.84 2.17
C ILE A 114 -9.23 -37.24 1.72
N ALA A 115 -9.25 -38.23 2.61
CA ALA A 115 -8.91 -39.61 2.27
C ALA A 115 -9.82 -40.18 1.16
N GLN A 116 -11.12 -39.85 1.20
CA GLN A 116 -12.13 -40.30 0.23
C GLN A 116 -12.19 -39.46 -1.06
N SER A 117 -11.43 -38.36 -1.15
CA SER A 117 -11.42 -37.50 -2.34
C SER A 117 -10.74 -38.13 -3.56
N ASP A 118 -10.90 -37.53 -4.73
CA ASP A 118 -10.20 -37.87 -5.99
C ASP A 118 -8.78 -37.24 -6.08
N LEU A 119 -8.26 -36.64 -5.01
CA LEU A 119 -6.91 -36.07 -4.97
C LEU A 119 -5.83 -37.15 -5.07
N SER A 120 -4.63 -36.77 -5.56
CA SER A 120 -3.50 -37.69 -5.62
C SER A 120 -3.05 -38.12 -4.20
N PRO A 121 -2.46 -39.31 -4.03
CA PRO A 121 -1.97 -39.77 -2.73
C PRO A 121 -1.04 -38.76 -2.03
N GLN A 122 -0.11 -38.18 -2.79
CA GLN A 122 0.82 -37.16 -2.29
C GLN A 122 0.11 -35.91 -1.76
N ILE A 123 -0.89 -35.39 -2.49
CA ILE A 123 -1.66 -34.22 -2.06
C ILE A 123 -2.48 -34.56 -0.80
N LYS A 124 -3.08 -35.76 -0.75
CA LYS A 124 -3.83 -36.22 0.43
C LYS A 124 -2.94 -36.29 1.67
N GLU A 125 -1.72 -36.78 1.52
CA GLU A 125 -0.74 -36.86 2.61
C GLU A 125 -0.33 -35.46 3.11
N GLU A 126 0.02 -34.55 2.20
CA GLU A 126 0.37 -33.17 2.54
C GLU A 126 -0.79 -32.45 3.27
N ILE A 127 -2.02 -32.55 2.74
CA ILE A 127 -3.19 -31.92 3.36
C ILE A 127 -3.48 -32.54 4.73
N THR A 128 -3.46 -33.87 4.84
CA THR A 128 -3.70 -34.58 6.11
C THR A 128 -2.72 -34.11 7.16
N TYR A 129 -1.42 -34.12 6.85
CA TYR A 129 -0.37 -33.61 7.74
C TYR A 129 -0.64 -32.18 8.20
N CYS A 130 -0.98 -31.28 7.28
CA CYS A 130 -1.25 -29.88 7.61
C CYS A 130 -2.49 -29.72 8.52
N LEU A 131 -3.57 -30.45 8.22
CA LEU A 131 -4.81 -30.41 9.00
C LEU A 131 -4.62 -30.98 10.40
N GLU A 132 -3.91 -32.10 10.55
CA GLU A 132 -3.61 -32.70 11.85
C GLU A 132 -2.82 -31.74 12.74
N ASN A 133 -1.73 -31.17 12.20
CA ASN A 133 -0.92 -30.20 12.94
C ASN A 133 -1.72 -28.95 13.31
N TYR A 134 -2.52 -28.42 12.38
CA TYR A 134 -3.38 -27.28 12.64
C TYR A 134 -4.41 -27.59 13.73
N LYS A 135 -5.08 -28.75 13.67
CA LYS A 135 -6.09 -29.16 14.65
C LYS A 135 -5.47 -29.32 16.04
N ARG A 136 -4.34 -30.01 16.13
CA ARG A 136 -3.60 -30.23 17.37
C ARG A 136 -3.25 -28.92 18.06
N GLN A 137 -2.81 -27.92 17.29
CA GLN A 137 -2.32 -26.66 17.85
C GLN A 137 -3.42 -25.60 18.09
N PHE A 138 -4.44 -25.52 17.22
CA PHE A 138 -5.36 -24.36 17.21
C PHE A 138 -6.83 -24.71 17.44
N GLN A 139 -7.26 -25.97 17.23
CA GLN A 139 -8.68 -26.31 17.34
C GLN A 139 -9.17 -26.33 18.80
N TYR A 140 -8.33 -26.76 19.74
CA TYR A 140 -8.71 -26.89 21.15
C TYR A 140 -8.61 -25.60 21.96
N GLN A 141 -7.81 -24.62 21.50
CA GLN A 141 -7.54 -23.38 22.24
C GLN A 141 -8.28 -22.15 21.67
N TYR A 142 -9.10 -22.29 20.62
CA TYR A 142 -9.67 -21.17 19.85
C TYR A 142 -8.64 -20.13 19.40
N SER A 143 -7.36 -20.52 19.36
CA SER A 143 -6.25 -19.64 19.08
C SER A 143 -6.16 -19.35 17.59
N THR A 144 -5.71 -18.15 17.26
CA THR A 144 -5.46 -17.75 15.86
C THR A 144 -4.09 -18.29 15.47
N ALA A 145 -4.00 -19.00 14.34
CA ALA A 145 -2.71 -19.38 13.78
C ALA A 145 -1.99 -18.12 13.30
N ARG A 146 -0.71 -17.97 13.61
CA ARG A 146 0.06 -16.75 13.34
C ARG A 146 1.24 -17.05 12.44
N ILE A 147 1.41 -16.24 11.40
CA ILE A 147 2.50 -16.30 10.44
C ILE A 147 3.22 -14.97 10.47
N ILE A 148 4.48 -14.98 10.90
CA ILE A 148 5.35 -13.82 10.75
C ILE A 148 5.61 -13.67 9.24
N VAL A 149 5.54 -12.45 8.73
CA VAL A 149 5.77 -12.13 7.32
C VAL A 149 6.95 -11.17 7.20
N ASP A 150 8.07 -11.50 7.83
CA ASP A 150 9.31 -10.71 7.79
C ASP A 150 10.42 -11.46 7.05
N ASP A 151 11.28 -10.72 6.36
CA ASP A 151 12.39 -11.26 5.56
C ASP A 151 13.37 -12.07 6.41
N ARG A 152 13.49 -11.75 7.70
CA ARG A 152 14.40 -12.40 8.66
C ARG A 152 13.87 -13.72 9.24
N SER A 153 12.57 -13.97 9.15
CA SER A 153 11.91 -15.19 9.64
C SER A 153 11.84 -16.31 8.59
N PHE A 154 12.48 -16.09 7.44
CA PHE A 154 12.48 -16.89 6.22
C PHE A 154 12.66 -18.41 6.42
N GLN A 155 13.64 -18.83 7.21
CA GLN A 155 13.96 -20.25 7.37
C GLN A 155 12.83 -21.01 8.10
N ALA A 156 12.17 -20.35 9.07
CA ALA A 156 11.11 -20.96 9.88
C ALA A 156 9.75 -21.01 9.17
N ILE A 157 9.55 -20.13 8.17
CA ILE A 157 8.27 -19.98 7.48
C ILE A 157 8.13 -21.00 6.34
N LYS A 158 9.22 -21.32 5.63
CA LYS A 158 9.21 -22.29 4.53
C LYS A 158 8.74 -23.69 4.97
N ASP A 159 9.08 -24.10 6.18
CA ASP A 159 8.69 -25.40 6.75
C ASP A 159 7.36 -25.34 7.52
N SER A 160 6.68 -24.19 7.52
CA SER A 160 5.42 -24.05 8.22
C SER A 160 4.30 -24.70 7.41
N TYR A 161 3.80 -25.83 7.90
CA TYR A 161 2.57 -26.48 7.41
C TYR A 161 1.38 -25.52 7.26
N LEU A 162 1.41 -24.36 7.95
CA LEU A 162 0.44 -23.29 7.82
C LEU A 162 0.44 -22.65 6.43
N LEU A 163 1.61 -22.45 5.81
CA LEU A 163 1.68 -21.93 4.44
C LEU A 163 1.12 -22.93 3.43
N THR A 164 1.42 -24.22 3.63
CA THR A 164 0.93 -25.31 2.79
C THR A 164 -0.60 -25.42 2.81
N LEU A 165 -1.28 -25.03 3.91
CA LEU A 165 -2.74 -24.94 3.92
C LEU A 165 -3.29 -23.97 2.87
N PHE A 166 -2.60 -22.85 2.60
CA PHE A 166 -3.04 -21.89 1.59
C PHE A 166 -2.83 -22.40 0.17
N LYS A 167 -1.81 -23.23 -0.08
CA LYS A 167 -1.61 -23.94 -1.36
C LYS A 167 -2.83 -24.78 -1.73
N TYR A 168 -3.52 -25.35 -0.73
CA TYR A 168 -4.66 -26.25 -0.89
C TYR A 168 -6.00 -25.63 -0.46
N GLU A 169 -6.09 -24.32 -0.29
CA GLU A 169 -7.32 -23.65 0.19
C GLU A 169 -8.51 -23.94 -0.72
N SER A 170 -8.26 -23.97 -2.03
CA SER A 170 -9.30 -24.19 -3.03
C SER A 170 -9.88 -25.61 -2.97
N GLU A 171 -9.03 -26.59 -2.77
CA GLU A 171 -9.35 -28.01 -2.61
C GLU A 171 -10.11 -28.21 -1.30
N LEU A 172 -9.61 -27.65 -0.20
CA LEU A 172 -10.27 -27.71 1.10
C LEU A 172 -11.71 -27.13 1.03
N ARG A 173 -11.93 -26.08 0.25
CA ARG A 173 -13.28 -25.54 0.01
C ARG A 173 -14.11 -26.40 -0.94
N LYS A 174 -13.51 -26.91 -2.03
CA LYS A 174 -14.16 -27.81 -3.01
C LYS A 174 -14.77 -29.04 -2.32
N TYR A 175 -14.00 -29.69 -1.44
CA TYR A 175 -14.45 -30.85 -0.67
C TYR A 175 -15.22 -30.48 0.61
N LYS A 176 -15.55 -29.19 0.82
CA LYS A 176 -16.30 -28.69 1.99
C LYS A 176 -15.64 -29.04 3.34
N VAL A 177 -14.32 -29.17 3.35
CA VAL A 177 -13.52 -29.35 4.57
C VAL A 177 -13.50 -28.06 5.38
N ILE A 178 -13.41 -26.91 4.70
CA ILE A 178 -13.55 -25.57 5.27
C ILE A 178 -14.56 -24.75 4.46
N SER A 179 -15.16 -23.73 5.08
CA SER A 179 -16.02 -22.76 4.40
C SER A 179 -15.19 -21.64 3.76
N TYR A 180 -14.28 -21.04 4.53
CA TYR A 180 -13.39 -19.96 4.12
C TYR A 180 -12.28 -19.75 5.17
N VAL A 181 -11.28 -18.95 4.83
CA VAL A 181 -10.23 -18.50 5.76
C VAL A 181 -10.52 -17.08 6.25
N ASP A 182 -10.53 -16.87 7.56
CA ASP A 182 -10.52 -15.55 8.16
C ASP A 182 -9.09 -15.11 8.44
N PHE A 183 -8.82 -13.82 8.21
CA PHE A 183 -7.54 -13.19 8.49
C PHE A 183 -7.67 -12.15 9.60
N PHE A 184 -6.58 -11.97 10.34
CA PHE A 184 -6.45 -11.03 11.45
C PHE A 184 -5.13 -10.28 11.32
N LEU A 185 -5.18 -8.99 11.56
CA LEU A 185 -4.05 -8.07 11.63
C LEU A 185 -3.77 -7.74 13.09
N TYR A 186 -2.53 -7.33 13.37
CA TYR A 186 -2.09 -7.01 14.72
C TYR A 186 -1.44 -5.63 14.74
N ARG A 187 -1.82 -4.79 15.68
CA ARG A 187 -1.18 -3.50 15.96
C ARG A 187 -1.19 -3.28 17.46
N GLU A 188 -0.05 -2.92 18.03
CA GLU A 188 0.11 -2.69 19.47
C GLU A 188 -0.46 -3.84 20.33
N LYS A 189 -1.61 -3.63 20.99
CA LYS A 189 -2.30 -4.64 21.82
C LYS A 189 -3.62 -5.12 21.20
N GLU A 190 -3.91 -4.72 19.97
CA GLU A 190 -5.17 -5.01 19.29
C GLU A 190 -5.00 -6.14 18.27
N THR A 191 -6.01 -7.02 18.23
CA THR A 191 -6.20 -7.99 17.15
C THR A 191 -7.41 -7.55 16.34
N ILE A 192 -7.16 -7.14 15.10
CA ILE A 192 -8.18 -6.57 14.23
C ILE A 192 -8.51 -7.62 13.16
N PRO A 193 -9.74 -8.14 13.09
CA PRO A 193 -10.18 -8.92 11.93
C PRO A 193 -9.92 -8.12 10.65
N LEU A 194 -9.46 -8.75 9.57
CA LEU A 194 -9.11 -8.04 8.33
C LEU A 194 -10.28 -7.16 7.85
N ASN A 195 -11.52 -7.63 7.98
CA ASN A 195 -12.73 -6.90 7.61
C ASN A 195 -13.14 -5.77 8.58
N GLY A 196 -12.44 -5.63 9.70
CA GLY A 196 -12.60 -4.58 10.72
C GLY A 196 -11.58 -3.45 10.62
N ALA A 197 -10.60 -3.53 9.71
CA ALA A 197 -9.73 -2.39 9.39
C ALA A 197 -10.55 -1.24 8.77
N SER A 198 -10.07 0.00 8.90
CA SER A 198 -10.74 1.17 8.34
C SER A 198 -10.81 1.09 6.81
N SER A 199 -11.73 1.84 6.20
CA SER A 199 -11.89 1.84 4.73
C SER A 199 -10.60 2.27 4.01
N GLY A 200 -9.90 3.29 4.50
CA GLY A 200 -8.62 3.75 3.95
C GLY A 200 -7.51 2.70 4.08
N GLU A 201 -7.35 2.08 5.25
CA GLU A 201 -6.40 0.98 5.46
C GLU A 201 -6.71 -0.19 4.52
N LEU A 202 -8.00 -0.58 4.41
CA LEU A 202 -8.44 -1.65 3.52
C LEU A 202 -8.14 -1.34 2.06
N THR A 203 -8.39 -0.13 1.57
CA THR A 203 -8.08 0.27 0.19
C THR A 203 -6.59 0.12 -0.10
N LEU A 204 -5.74 0.59 0.83
CA LEU A 204 -4.30 0.52 0.67
C LEU A 204 -3.76 -0.92 0.75
N ILE A 205 -4.21 -1.71 1.74
CA ILE A 205 -3.92 -3.15 1.84
C ILE A 205 -4.35 -3.87 0.57
N SER A 206 -5.56 -3.60 0.08
CA SER A 206 -6.11 -4.25 -1.12
C SER A 206 -5.24 -4.00 -2.33
N THR A 207 -4.88 -2.74 -2.56
CA THR A 207 -4.10 -2.31 -3.72
C THR A 207 -2.73 -2.98 -3.72
N LEU A 208 -2.01 -2.85 -2.60
CA LEU A 208 -0.63 -3.35 -2.50
C LEU A 208 -0.58 -4.88 -2.53
N LEU A 209 -1.51 -5.57 -1.87
CA LEU A 209 -1.55 -7.04 -1.90
C LEU A 209 -2.01 -7.59 -3.23
N PHE A 210 -2.92 -6.91 -3.94
CA PHE A 210 -3.33 -7.31 -5.28
C PHE A 210 -2.17 -7.21 -6.27
N ILE A 211 -1.41 -6.10 -6.22
CA ILE A 211 -0.18 -5.97 -7.04
C ILE A 211 0.78 -7.11 -6.66
N THR A 212 1.03 -7.31 -5.37
CA THR A 212 1.94 -8.36 -4.87
C THR A 212 1.56 -9.75 -5.36
N SER A 213 0.27 -10.09 -5.41
CA SER A 213 -0.19 -11.43 -5.79
C SER A 213 -0.01 -11.74 -7.28
N ILE A 214 0.24 -10.72 -8.11
CA ILE A 214 0.21 -10.83 -9.58
C ILE A 214 1.54 -10.43 -10.21
N ILE A 215 2.26 -9.48 -9.61
CA ILE A 215 3.47 -8.88 -10.16
C ILE A 215 4.52 -9.90 -10.54
N SER A 216 5.12 -9.67 -11.71
CA SER A 216 6.26 -10.38 -12.27
C SER A 216 7.34 -9.38 -12.71
N TYR A 217 8.52 -9.89 -13.07
CA TYR A 217 9.61 -9.04 -13.55
C TYR A 217 9.19 -8.24 -14.80
N ASP A 218 9.58 -6.95 -14.88
CA ASP A 218 9.23 -6.01 -15.95
C ASP A 218 7.72 -5.76 -16.15
N SER A 219 6.90 -5.97 -15.13
CA SER A 219 5.46 -5.65 -15.19
C SER A 219 5.21 -4.16 -15.34
N VAL A 220 4.09 -3.78 -15.95
CA VAL A 220 3.59 -2.41 -15.99
C VAL A 220 2.45 -2.27 -14.98
N ILE A 221 2.56 -1.30 -14.08
CA ILE A 221 1.54 -0.98 -13.09
C ILE A 221 0.90 0.35 -13.47
N LEU A 222 -0.41 0.35 -13.71
CA LEU A 222 -1.22 1.52 -14.00
C LEU A 222 -2.10 1.80 -12.77
N ILE A 223 -2.03 3.02 -12.23
CA ILE A 223 -2.77 3.39 -11.02
C ILE A 223 -3.54 4.67 -11.30
N ASP A 224 -4.86 4.60 -11.14
CA ASP A 224 -5.78 5.70 -11.38
C ASP A 224 -6.40 6.19 -10.07
N GLU A 225 -6.19 7.47 -9.77
CA GLU A 225 -6.68 8.17 -8.59
C GLU A 225 -6.40 7.43 -7.26
N PRO A 226 -5.12 7.13 -6.96
CA PRO A 226 -4.75 6.47 -5.72
C PRO A 226 -5.16 7.24 -4.46
N GLU A 227 -5.32 8.57 -4.51
CA GLU A 227 -5.68 9.46 -3.41
C GLU A 227 -7.07 9.19 -2.80
N ASN A 228 -7.95 8.50 -3.53
CA ASN A 228 -9.31 8.23 -3.06
C ASN A 228 -9.29 7.43 -1.75
N SER A 229 -9.79 8.04 -0.68
CA SER A 229 -9.83 7.47 0.68
C SER A 229 -8.47 7.28 1.37
N LEU A 230 -7.37 7.84 0.83
CA LEU A 230 -6.06 7.82 1.47
C LEU A 230 -5.87 9.02 2.40
N HIS A 231 -5.30 8.75 3.58
CA HIS A 231 -4.83 9.80 4.49
C HIS A 231 -3.73 10.65 3.81
N PRO A 232 -3.68 11.98 4.05
CA PRO A 232 -2.67 12.87 3.45
C PRO A 232 -1.22 12.37 3.57
N LYS A 233 -0.84 11.85 4.73
CA LYS A 233 0.47 11.24 4.95
C LYS A 233 0.76 10.08 3.99
N TRP A 234 -0.21 9.20 3.75
CA TRP A 234 -0.04 8.09 2.81
C TRP A 234 0.06 8.57 1.36
N GLN A 235 -0.64 9.64 1.01
CA GLN A 235 -0.51 10.26 -0.32
C GLN A 235 0.91 10.78 -0.55
N MET A 236 1.48 11.50 0.42
CA MET A 236 2.86 11.99 0.38
C MET A 236 3.89 10.86 0.24
N GLU A 237 3.68 9.74 0.91
CA GLU A 237 4.64 8.62 0.89
C GLU A 237 4.36 7.60 -0.23
N TYR A 238 3.26 7.75 -0.99
CA TYR A 238 2.73 6.72 -1.87
C TYR A 238 3.76 6.21 -2.89
N VAL A 239 4.39 7.14 -3.62
CA VAL A 239 5.36 6.82 -4.67
C VAL A 239 6.63 6.18 -4.11
N LYS A 240 7.04 6.61 -2.91
CA LYS A 240 8.19 6.04 -2.20
C LYS A 240 7.94 4.56 -1.90
N HIS A 241 6.82 4.26 -1.25
CA HIS A 241 6.48 2.89 -0.86
C HIS A 241 6.25 1.99 -2.07
N MET A 242 5.62 2.49 -3.14
CA MET A 242 5.50 1.76 -4.40
C MET A 242 6.86 1.36 -4.95
N ASN A 243 7.84 2.27 -4.96
CA ASN A 243 9.20 1.96 -5.37
C ASN A 243 9.87 0.95 -4.42
N GLU A 244 9.83 1.18 -3.11
CA GLU A 244 10.46 0.31 -2.11
C GLU A 244 9.88 -1.10 -2.07
N LEU A 245 8.56 -1.26 -2.24
CA LEU A 245 7.89 -2.55 -2.21
C LEU A 245 8.16 -3.40 -3.46
N PHE A 246 8.30 -2.75 -4.62
CA PHE A 246 8.31 -3.44 -5.91
C PHE A 246 9.62 -3.32 -6.69
N TYR A 247 10.66 -2.64 -6.18
CA TYR A 247 11.91 -2.42 -6.92
C TYR A 247 12.55 -3.71 -7.48
N LEU A 248 12.46 -4.83 -6.76
CA LEU A 248 13.03 -6.13 -7.17
C LEU A 248 12.35 -6.76 -8.39
N TYR A 249 11.17 -6.26 -8.76
CA TYR A 249 10.45 -6.69 -9.97
C TYR A 249 10.72 -5.76 -11.15
N GLN A 250 11.48 -4.67 -10.96
CA GLN A 250 11.75 -3.64 -11.96
C GLN A 250 10.50 -3.19 -12.74
N PRO A 251 9.36 -2.91 -12.07
CA PRO A 251 8.17 -2.56 -12.79
C PRO A 251 8.30 -1.17 -13.40
N LYS A 252 7.52 -0.94 -14.46
CA LYS A 252 7.19 0.40 -14.93
C LYS A 252 5.90 0.85 -14.25
N ILE A 253 6.00 1.85 -13.38
CA ILE A 253 4.86 2.40 -12.63
C ILE A 253 4.39 3.68 -13.31
N ILE A 254 3.11 3.75 -13.62
CA ILE A 254 2.43 4.91 -14.20
C ILE A 254 1.26 5.25 -13.30
N ILE A 255 1.27 6.48 -12.76
CA ILE A 255 0.24 6.96 -11.85
C ILE A 255 -0.45 8.17 -12.47
N ALA A 256 -1.78 8.10 -12.52
CA ALA A 256 -2.65 9.21 -12.84
C ALA A 256 -3.29 9.73 -11.55
N THR A 257 -3.09 11.00 -11.25
CA THR A 257 -3.49 11.60 -9.97
C THR A 257 -3.99 13.04 -10.17
N HIS A 258 -5.01 13.42 -9.40
CA HIS A 258 -5.41 14.80 -9.17
C HIS A 258 -4.94 15.33 -7.81
N SER A 259 -4.25 14.50 -7.01
CA SER A 259 -3.70 14.90 -5.71
C SER A 259 -2.33 15.60 -5.85
N PRO A 260 -2.23 16.87 -5.40
CA PRO A 260 -0.97 17.59 -5.30
C PRO A 260 0.00 16.98 -4.28
N LEU A 261 -0.52 16.30 -3.24
CA LEU A 261 0.30 15.64 -2.23
C LEU A 261 1.07 14.45 -2.82
N ILE A 262 0.45 13.70 -3.72
CA ILE A 262 1.15 12.60 -4.42
C ILE A 262 2.22 13.16 -5.35
N ILE A 263 1.94 14.27 -6.04
CA ILE A 263 2.92 14.93 -6.90
C ILE A 263 4.11 15.42 -6.09
N ASN A 264 3.85 16.12 -5.00
CA ASN A 264 4.86 16.59 -4.07
C ASN A 264 5.72 15.45 -3.51
N GLY A 265 5.06 14.40 -3.02
CA GLY A 265 5.75 13.22 -2.51
C GLY A 265 6.66 12.55 -3.53
N ALA A 266 6.26 12.54 -4.80
CA ALA A 266 7.09 12.02 -5.87
C ALA A 266 8.29 12.93 -6.17
N ASP A 267 8.07 14.24 -6.27
CA ASP A 267 9.09 15.20 -6.65
C ASP A 267 10.25 15.23 -5.64
N LEU A 268 9.93 15.06 -4.35
CA LEU A 268 10.92 14.94 -3.27
C LEU A 268 11.80 13.68 -3.35
N LEU A 269 11.37 12.61 -4.02
CA LEU A 269 12.08 11.32 -4.00
C LEU A 269 13.24 11.25 -4.97
N SER A 270 13.07 11.78 -6.18
CA SER A 270 14.10 11.65 -7.22
C SER A 270 13.82 12.50 -8.45
N LYS A 271 14.87 13.16 -8.95
CA LYS A 271 14.90 13.80 -10.28
C LYS A 271 14.67 12.84 -11.46
N THR A 272 14.62 11.53 -11.21
CA THR A 272 14.33 10.53 -12.26
C THR A 272 12.83 10.35 -12.51
N ILE A 273 11.98 10.91 -11.66
CA ILE A 273 10.53 10.89 -11.86
C ILE A 273 10.14 11.91 -12.92
N GLN A 274 9.51 11.43 -13.98
CA GLN A 274 8.98 12.29 -15.04
C GLN A 274 7.54 12.69 -14.71
N ILE A 275 7.25 13.98 -14.57
CA ILE A 275 5.89 14.45 -14.29
C ILE A 275 5.34 15.09 -15.56
N TYR A 276 4.15 14.69 -15.99
CA TYR A 276 3.51 15.18 -17.20
C TYR A 276 2.22 15.91 -16.82
N LYS A 277 2.05 17.15 -17.28
CA LYS A 277 0.79 17.89 -17.15
C LYS A 277 -0.02 17.79 -18.42
N GLY A 278 -1.30 17.49 -18.27
CA GLY A 278 -2.26 17.46 -19.35
C GLY A 278 -2.74 18.86 -19.72
N VAL A 279 -2.50 19.28 -20.96
CA VAL A 279 -2.93 20.58 -21.49
C VAL A 279 -3.62 20.35 -22.83
N LYS A 280 -4.91 20.69 -22.93
CA LYS A 280 -5.71 20.58 -24.18
C LYS A 280 -5.62 19.21 -24.87
N GLY A 281 -5.61 18.13 -24.08
CA GLY A 281 -5.54 16.75 -24.59
C GLY A 281 -4.14 16.22 -24.90
N GLU A 282 -3.09 17.01 -24.69
CA GLU A 282 -1.69 16.60 -24.81
C GLU A 282 -1.01 16.54 -23.44
N PHE A 283 0.00 15.68 -23.31
CA PHE A 283 0.82 15.60 -22.10
C PHE A 283 2.17 16.28 -22.31
N LYS A 284 2.46 17.28 -21.49
CA LYS A 284 3.73 18.01 -21.51
C LYS A 284 4.55 17.62 -20.29
N LEU A 285 5.77 17.15 -20.55
CA LEU A 285 6.75 16.90 -19.50
C LEU A 285 7.03 18.22 -18.77
N GLN A 286 6.92 18.20 -17.45
CA GLN A 286 7.32 19.27 -16.56
C GLN A 286 8.77 19.03 -16.17
N VAL A 287 9.56 20.11 -16.16
CA VAL A 287 10.97 20.05 -15.75
C VAL A 287 11.00 20.33 -14.25
N ASN A 288 11.50 19.36 -13.47
CA ASN A 288 11.55 19.43 -12.01
C ASN A 288 12.48 20.56 -11.55
N GLU A 289 11.92 21.75 -11.32
CA GLU A 289 12.55 22.85 -10.59
C GLU A 289 11.74 23.26 -9.34
N THR A 290 10.57 22.64 -9.14
CA THR A 290 9.65 22.94 -8.03
C THR A 290 10.20 22.45 -6.71
N ASN A 291 10.29 23.32 -5.70
CA ASN A 291 10.79 22.96 -4.37
C ASN A 291 9.74 23.13 -3.26
N ASN A 292 8.60 23.78 -3.52
CA ASN A 292 7.56 23.95 -2.51
C ASN A 292 6.17 23.46 -2.97
N VAL A 293 5.26 23.26 -2.02
CA VAL A 293 3.92 22.70 -2.26
C VAL A 293 3.06 23.68 -3.08
N GLU A 294 3.17 24.96 -2.81
CA GLU A 294 2.47 26.07 -3.45
C GLU A 294 2.84 26.21 -4.93
N GLU A 295 4.12 26.09 -5.29
CA GLU A 295 4.62 25.99 -6.65
C GLU A 295 4.00 24.77 -7.34
N ILE A 296 3.85 23.64 -6.62
CA ILE A 296 3.18 22.46 -7.19
C ILE A 296 1.69 22.75 -7.47
N TYR A 297 0.99 23.38 -6.53
CA TYR A 297 -0.41 23.79 -6.74
C TYR A 297 -0.54 24.72 -7.96
N GLN A 298 0.39 25.65 -8.13
CA GLN A 298 0.39 26.60 -9.24
C GLN A 298 0.77 25.94 -10.57
N ASP A 299 1.93 25.28 -10.64
CA ASP A 299 2.53 24.77 -11.88
C ASP A 299 1.78 23.55 -12.41
N TYR A 300 1.40 22.65 -11.52
CA TYR A 300 0.63 21.47 -11.88
C TYR A 300 -0.86 21.85 -11.92
N PHE A 301 -1.46 22.31 -10.83
CA PHE A 301 -2.92 22.37 -10.70
C PHE A 301 -3.59 23.68 -11.13
N ASP A 302 -2.82 24.68 -11.58
CA ASP A 302 -3.34 26.02 -11.90
C ASP A 302 -4.09 26.65 -10.70
N VAL A 303 -3.70 26.29 -9.48
CA VAL A 303 -4.27 26.77 -8.21
C VAL A 303 -3.28 27.72 -7.54
N THR A 304 -3.68 28.98 -7.34
CA THR A 304 -2.91 29.93 -6.53
C THR A 304 -3.25 29.75 -5.06
N THR A 305 -2.32 29.18 -4.29
CA THR A 305 -2.42 29.11 -2.82
C THR A 305 -1.80 30.38 -2.20
N PRO A 306 -2.39 30.98 -1.15
CA PRO A 306 -1.68 32.00 -0.39
C PRO A 306 -0.42 31.36 0.25
N GLU A 307 0.77 31.87 -0.09
CA GLU A 307 2.07 31.44 0.49
C GLU A 307 1.93 31.17 1.97
N ASN A 308 2.45 30.05 2.47
CA ASN A 308 2.30 29.42 3.81
C ASN A 308 2.02 30.37 5.00
N ARG A 309 0.90 31.07 4.94
CA ARG A 309 0.52 32.13 5.85
C ARG A 309 0.14 31.51 7.19
N TYR A 310 -0.45 30.33 7.15
CA TYR A 310 -0.82 29.58 8.34
C TYR A 310 0.40 29.22 9.20
N LEU A 311 1.47 28.65 8.62
CA LEU A 311 2.66 28.32 9.40
C LEU A 311 3.33 29.58 9.94
N SER A 312 3.48 30.60 9.11
CA SER A 312 4.05 31.89 9.54
C SER A 312 3.21 32.53 10.65
N GLU A 313 1.89 32.55 10.53
CA GLU A 313 0.97 33.07 11.57
C GLU A 313 1.05 32.23 12.85
N LEU A 314 1.10 30.90 12.74
CA LEU A 314 1.18 30.01 13.90
C LEU A 314 2.51 30.18 14.64
N VAL A 315 3.63 30.26 13.91
CA VAL A 315 4.96 30.52 14.49
C VAL A 315 4.98 31.89 15.18
N VAL A 316 4.50 32.93 14.52
CA VAL A 316 4.43 34.29 15.09
C VAL A 316 3.53 34.32 16.33
N GLN A 317 2.36 33.66 16.28
CA GLN A 317 1.47 33.55 17.41
C GLN A 317 2.15 32.87 18.60
N LYS A 318 2.80 31.72 18.39
CA LYS A 318 3.50 30.98 19.46
C LYS A 318 4.70 31.75 20.01
N MET A 319 5.42 32.49 19.16
CA MET A 319 6.49 33.39 19.59
C MET A 319 5.97 34.52 20.50
N ASN A 320 4.84 35.13 20.13
CA ASN A 320 4.21 36.17 20.96
C ASN A 320 3.70 35.60 22.28
N GLU A 321 3.03 34.43 22.27
CA GLU A 321 2.59 33.75 23.48
C GLU A 321 3.77 33.41 24.42
N LEU A 322 4.93 33.04 23.87
CA LEU A 322 6.15 32.78 24.65
C LEU A 322 6.72 34.08 25.26
N ALA A 323 6.77 35.16 24.48
CA ALA A 323 7.26 36.46 24.91
C ALA A 323 6.38 37.09 26.01
N ASP A 324 5.06 36.97 25.86
CA ASP A 324 4.08 37.47 26.82
C ASP A 324 3.93 36.57 28.06
N GLY A 325 4.63 35.43 28.10
CA GLY A 325 4.58 34.47 29.20
C GLY A 325 3.31 33.61 29.25
N GLY A 326 2.50 33.61 28.19
CA GLY A 326 1.30 32.79 28.05
C GLY A 326 1.58 31.29 27.85
N ILE A 327 2.79 30.93 27.38
CA ILE A 327 3.28 29.55 27.32
C ILE A 327 4.72 29.43 27.84
N THR A 328 5.10 28.24 28.27
CA THR A 328 6.47 27.93 28.69
C THR A 328 7.38 27.64 27.48
N LEU A 329 8.71 27.78 27.67
CA LEU A 329 9.69 27.41 26.65
C LEU A 329 9.55 25.94 26.24
N ILE A 330 9.23 25.05 27.18
CA ILE A 330 9.04 23.62 26.92
C ILE A 330 7.82 23.39 26.02
N GLU A 331 6.70 24.07 26.27
CA GLU A 331 5.50 23.97 25.43
C GLU A 331 5.72 24.56 24.03
N PHE A 332 6.47 25.67 23.95
CA PHE A 332 6.89 26.26 22.68
C PHE A 332 7.77 25.28 21.89
N GLU A 333 8.86 24.79 22.47
CA GLU A 333 9.77 23.84 21.82
C GLU A 333 9.04 22.56 21.42
N LYS A 334 8.14 22.04 22.26
CA LYS A 334 7.34 20.87 21.91
C LYS A 334 6.50 21.12 20.65
N THR A 335 5.82 22.27 20.57
CA THR A 335 4.98 22.62 19.43
C THR A 335 5.81 22.78 18.15
N ILE A 336 6.95 23.48 18.21
CA ILE A 336 7.82 23.68 17.04
C ILE A 336 8.49 22.36 16.63
N ASN A 337 8.89 21.51 17.57
CA ASN A 337 9.41 20.16 17.27
C ASN A 337 8.34 19.24 16.67
N GLU A 338 7.08 19.34 17.09
CA GLU A 338 5.97 18.63 16.45
C GLU A 338 5.81 19.09 15.00
N LEU A 339 5.88 20.39 14.71
CA LEU A 339 5.87 20.92 13.34
C LEU A 339 7.08 20.44 12.53
N ASN A 340 8.28 20.44 13.11
CA ASN A 340 9.51 19.97 12.47
C ASN A 340 9.43 18.47 12.14
N SER A 341 8.95 17.63 13.08
CA SER A 341 8.78 16.19 12.87
C SER A 341 7.74 15.84 11.80
N ASN A 342 6.78 16.75 11.57
CA ASN A 342 5.75 16.63 10.53
C ASN A 342 6.13 17.32 9.22
N SER A 343 7.24 18.08 9.18
CA SER A 343 7.76 18.71 7.98
C SER A 343 8.59 17.71 7.17
N TYR A 344 8.45 17.78 5.85
CA TYR A 344 9.17 16.93 4.90
C TYR A 344 10.24 17.71 4.11
N ASP A 345 10.28 19.04 4.22
CA ASP A 345 11.22 19.91 3.52
C ASP A 345 12.41 20.29 4.41
N ASP A 346 13.63 20.00 3.96
CA ASP A 346 14.84 20.21 4.77
C ASP A 346 15.10 21.69 5.05
N LYS A 347 14.78 22.60 4.12
CA LYS A 347 14.91 24.05 4.36
C LYS A 347 13.92 24.53 5.43
N GLN A 348 12.68 24.06 5.39
CA GLN A 348 11.67 24.37 6.39
C GLN A 348 12.07 23.84 7.77
N LYS A 349 12.65 22.64 7.86
CA LYS A 349 13.20 22.13 9.12
C LYS A 349 14.29 23.03 9.66
N GLU A 350 15.22 23.45 8.80
CA GLU A 350 16.31 24.36 9.16
C GLU A 350 15.79 25.72 9.68
N VAL A 351 14.73 26.25 9.06
CA VAL A 351 14.03 27.46 9.53
C VAL A 351 13.36 27.24 10.89
N LEU A 352 12.68 26.11 11.09
CA LEU A 352 12.03 25.76 12.37
C LEU A 352 13.06 25.55 13.50
N ASP A 353 14.22 24.97 13.19
CA ASP A 353 15.34 24.86 14.13
C ASP A 353 15.87 26.25 14.53
N GLY A 354 16.02 27.16 13.57
CA GLY A 354 16.36 28.56 13.84
C GLY A 354 15.33 29.28 14.72
N ILE A 355 14.04 28.99 14.57
CA ILE A 355 12.97 29.53 15.42
C ILE A 355 13.08 29.02 16.86
N ILE A 356 13.45 27.75 17.07
CA ILE A 356 13.72 27.21 18.41
C ILE A 356 14.87 27.97 19.08
N GLU A 357 15.95 28.24 18.35
CA GLU A 357 17.07 29.04 18.89
C GLU A 357 16.65 30.46 19.26
N MET A 358 15.79 31.11 18.47
CA MET A 358 15.23 32.42 18.81
C MET A 358 14.38 32.36 20.08
N GLY A 359 13.51 31.36 20.21
CA GLY A 359 12.68 31.18 21.41
C GLY A 359 13.50 31.02 22.69
N ARG A 360 14.61 30.26 22.62
CA ARG A 360 15.57 30.12 23.74
C ARG A 360 16.19 31.46 24.14
N LYS A 361 16.52 32.32 23.18
CA LYS A 361 17.08 33.65 23.45
C LYS A 361 16.08 34.58 24.14
N ILE A 362 14.80 34.51 23.81
CA ILE A 362 13.73 35.35 24.41
C ILE A 362 13.57 35.09 25.91
N LYS A 363 13.75 33.84 26.38
CA LYS A 363 13.62 33.49 27.81
C LYS A 363 14.90 33.63 28.62
N ASN A 364 16.04 33.84 27.96
CA ASN A 364 17.35 34.05 28.59
C ASN A 364 17.69 35.55 28.78
N VAL A 365 16.75 36.44 28.46
CA VAL A 365 16.74 37.88 28.76
C VAL A 365 15.66 38.12 29.80
#